data_AF-A0A5N0DMB8-F1
#
_entry.id   AF-A0A5N0DMB8-F1
#
_cell.length_a   1.000
_cell.length_b   1.000
_cell.length_c   1.000
_cell.angle_alpha   90.00
_cell.angle_beta   90.00
_cell.angle_gamma   90.00
#
_symmetry.space_group_name_H-M   'P 1'
#
loop_
_entity.id
_entity.type
_entity.pdbx_description
1 polymer ?
#
loop_
_entity_poly.entity_id
_entity_poly.type
_entity_poly.pdbx_seq_one_letter_code
_entity_poly.pdbx_strand_id
1 'polypeptide(L)' 'MTLLLLAIAIASEVTATVSLKISDGFTKVIPSILVVLGYGSAFWFLSQALKRGMQIGVAYGIWSAVGVAA' A
#
# COMPACT_ATOMS: atom_id res chain seq x y z
N MET A 1 -3.18 17.25 5.67
CA MET A 1 -2.26 16.16 6.10
C MET A 1 -2.83 14.79 5.72
N THR A 2 -3.19 14.60 4.45
CA THR A 2 -3.95 13.41 3.99
C THR A 2 -3.27 12.78 2.78
N LEU A 3 -2.70 13.61 1.90
CA LEU A 3 -1.77 13.18 0.84
C LEU A 3 -0.52 12.47 1.40
N LEU A 4 0.01 12.93 2.54
CA LEU A 4 1.18 12.32 3.16
C LEU A 4 0.90 10.90 3.70
N LEU A 5 -0.33 10.66 4.20
CA LEU A 5 -0.78 9.32 4.59
C LEU A 5 -0.93 8.40 3.36
N LEU A 6 -1.42 8.97 2.25
CA LEU A 6 -1.55 8.24 0.99
C LEU A 6 -0.20 7.88 0.38
N ALA A 7 0.77 8.79 0.43
CA ALA A 7 2.13 8.51 -0.01
C ALA A 7 2.77 7.37 0.79
N ILE A 8 2.57 7.35 2.12
CA ILE A 8 3.04 6.26 3.00
C ILE A 8 2.29 4.95 2.73
N ALA A 9 0.98 5.01 2.45
CA ALA A 9 0.18 3.84 2.09
C ALA A 9 0.74 3.18 0.82
N ILE A 10 0.97 4.00 -0.22
CA ILE A 10 1.48 3.52 -1.51
C ILE A 10 2.92 3.00 -1.37
N ALA A 11 3.79 3.68 -0.62
CA ALA A 11 5.14 3.19 -0.37
C ALA A 11 5.14 1.81 0.33
N SER A 12 4.23 1.61 1.28
CA SER A 12 4.05 0.32 1.96
C SER A 12 3.55 -0.76 0.99
N GLU A 13 2.62 -0.42 0.11
CA GLU A 13 2.11 -1.33 -0.92
C GLU A 13 3.21 -1.72 -1.91
N VAL A 14 3.98 -0.77 -2.44
CA VAL A 14 5.08 -1.05 -3.38
C VAL A 14 6.13 -1.93 -2.71
N THR A 15 6.44 -1.68 -1.44
CA THR A 15 7.37 -2.52 -0.67
C THR A 15 6.80 -3.94 -0.49
N ALA A 16 5.49 -4.08 -0.27
CA ALA A 16 4.81 -5.37 -0.21
C ALA A 16 4.85 -6.10 -1.55
N THR A 17 4.58 -5.42 -2.68
CA THR A 17 4.60 -5.98 -4.03
C THR A 17 6.00 -6.46 -4.42
N VAL A 18 7.04 -5.68 -4.10
CA VAL A 18 8.44 -6.09 -4.29
C VAL A 18 8.77 -7.32 -3.43
N SER A 19 8.34 -7.31 -2.16
CA SER A 19 8.54 -8.44 -1.25
C SER A 19 7.79 -9.70 -1.70
N LEU A 20 6.62 -9.55 -2.34
CA LEU A 20 5.83 -10.65 -2.91
C LEU A 20 6.62 -11.36 -4.00
N LYS A 21 7.26 -10.58 -4.89
CA LYS A 21 8.13 -11.09 -5.95
C LYS A 21 9.34 -11.85 -5.38
N ILE A 22 9.89 -11.39 -4.26
CA ILE A 22 11.02 -12.03 -3.55
C ILE A 22 10.57 -13.25 -2.73
N SER A 23 9.29 -13.33 -2.36
CA SER A 23 8.75 -14.43 -1.55
C SER A 23 8.71 -15.78 -2.29
N ASP A 24 8.90 -15.78 -3.62
CA ASP A 24 8.91 -16.98 -4.47
C ASP A 24 7.63 -17.82 -4.27
N GLY A 25 6.47 -17.17 -4.40
CA GLY A 25 5.17 -17.82 -4.18
C GLY A 25 4.90 -18.20 -2.73
N PHE A 26 5.32 -17.36 -1.78
CA PHE A 26 5.22 -17.59 -0.33
C PHE A 26 6.11 -18.73 0.23
N THR A 27 7.11 -19.18 -0.53
CA THR A 27 8.06 -20.20 -0.08
C THR A 27 9.00 -19.67 1.01
N LYS A 28 9.29 -18.36 1.01
CA LYS A 28 10.14 -17.71 2.03
C LYS A 28 9.31 -16.98 3.09
N VAL A 29 9.39 -17.49 4.33
CA VAL A 29 8.59 -17.02 5.48
C VAL A 29 8.81 -15.53 5.80
N ILE A 30 10.06 -15.05 5.77
CA ILE A 30 10.42 -13.66 6.10
C ILE A 30 9.76 -12.66 5.13
N PRO A 31 9.97 -12.74 3.79
CA PRO A 31 9.31 -11.85 2.85
C PRO A 31 7.79 -12.04 2.84
N SER A 32 7.24 -13.24 3.07
CA SER A 32 5.79 -13.44 3.21
C SER A 32 5.16 -12.65 4.35
N ILE A 33 5.80 -12.60 5.52
CA ILE A 33 5.32 -11.76 6.64
C ILE A 33 5.35 -10.28 6.24
N LEU A 34 6.40 -9.87 5.53
CA LEU A 34 6.56 -8.49 5.05
C LEU A 34 5.49 -8.10 4.02
N VAL A 35 5.06 -9.02 3.16
CA VAL A 35 3.92 -8.83 2.26
C VAL A 35 2.64 -8.56 3.04
N VAL A 36 2.32 -9.43 4.01
CA VAL A 36 1.07 -9.32 4.79
C VAL A 36 1.04 -8.02 5.59
N LEU A 37 2.15 -7.70 6.26
CA LEU A 37 2.27 -6.46 7.03
C LEU A 37 2.26 -5.22 6.13
N GLY A 38 2.91 -5.28 4.96
CA GLY A 38 2.97 -4.16 4.03
C GLY A 38 1.63 -3.85 3.37
N TYR A 39 0.88 -4.87 2.94
CA TYR A 39 -0.50 -4.65 2.45
C TYR A 39 -1.43 -4.22 3.59
N GLY A 40 -1.30 -4.82 4.78
CA GLY A 40 -2.12 -4.45 5.94
C GLY A 40 -1.92 -2.99 6.36
N SER A 41 -0.68 -2.52 6.40
CA SER A 41 -0.38 -1.12 6.71
C SER A 41 -0.82 -0.18 5.59
N ALA A 42 -0.67 -0.55 4.31
CA ALA A 42 -1.14 0.23 3.18
C ALA A 42 -2.65 0.49 3.25
N PHE A 43 -3.45 -0.56 3.46
CA PHE A 43 -4.90 -0.44 3.61
C PHE A 43 -5.30 0.37 4.84
N TRP A 44 -4.57 0.24 5.95
CA TRP A 44 -4.82 1.07 7.14
C TRP A 44 -4.59 2.55 6.82
N PHE A 45 -3.43 2.93 6.28
CA PHE A 45 -3.12 4.33 5.99
C PHE A 45 -4.10 4.95 5.00
N LEU A 46 -4.54 4.17 3.99
CA LEU A 46 -5.61 4.60 3.09
C LEU A 46 -6.94 4.82 3.84
N SER A 47 -7.35 3.88 4.69
CA SER A 47 -8.57 4.01 5.51
C SER A 47 -8.51 5.27 6.40
N GLN A 48 -7.33 5.55 6.97
CA GLN A 48 -7.08 6.76 7.77
C GLN A 48 -7.18 8.04 6.91
N ALA A 49 -6.70 8.00 5.67
CA ALA A 49 -6.78 9.11 4.72
C ALA A 49 -8.23 9.41 4.32
N LEU A 50 -9.02 8.36 4.07
CA LEU A 50 -10.46 8.47 3.79
C LEU A 50 -11.23 9.02 4.99
N LYS A 51 -10.98 8.50 6.20
CA LYS A 51 -11.60 8.99 7.45
C LYS A 51 -11.31 10.47 7.73
N ARG A 52 -10.17 10.99 7.27
CA ARG A 52 -9.78 12.41 7.43
C ARG A 52 -10.44 13.35 6.42
N GLY A 53 -11.46 12.88 5.68
CA GLY A 53 -12.24 13.71 4.77
C GLY A 53 -11.72 13.74 3.34
N MET A 54 -10.82 12.81 2.96
CA MET A 54 -10.45 12.69 1.56
C MET A 54 -11.59 12.06 0.76
N GLN A 55 -11.96 12.69 -0.36
CA GLN A 55 -12.91 12.10 -1.29
C GLN A 55 -12.33 10.80 -1.87
N ILE A 56 -13.11 9.73 -1.81
CA ILE A 56 -12.74 8.39 -2.29
C ILE A 56 -12.23 8.44 -3.74
N GLY A 57 -12.85 9.24 -4.60
CA GLY A 57 -12.43 9.37 -6.00
C GLY A 57 -11.01 9.92 -6.16
N VAL A 58 -10.61 10.90 -5.34
CA VAL A 58 -9.25 11.44 -5.35
C VAL A 58 -8.26 10.42 -4.80
N ALA A 59 -8.62 9.74 -3.71
CA ALA A 59 -7.78 8.72 -3.10
C ALA A 59 -7.51 7.56 -4.08
N TYR A 60 -8.58 7.01 -4.68
CA TYR A 60 -8.47 5.94 -5.67
C TYR A 60 -7.78 6.40 -6.96
N GLY A 61 -8.01 7.63 -7.42
CA GLY A 61 -7.35 8.17 -8.60
C GLY A 61 -5.83 8.22 -8.44
N ILE A 62 -5.34 8.76 -7.31
CA ILE A 62 -3.90 8.79 -6.99
C ILE A 62 -3.38 7.37 -6.80
N TRP A 63 -4.12 6.54 -6.06
CA TRP A 63 -3.71 5.18 -5.77
C TRP A 63 -3.56 4.33 -7.04
N SER A 64 -4.55 4.34 -7.94
CA SER A 64 -4.46 3.65 -9.23
C SER A 64 -3.36 4.23 -10.13
N ALA A 65 -3.18 5.56 -10.19
CA ALA A 65 -2.13 6.16 -11.01
C ALA A 65 -0.73 5.71 -10.57
N VAL A 66 -0.47 5.66 -9.27
CA VAL A 66 0.84 5.21 -8.76
C VAL A 66 0.98 3.70 -8.81
N GLY A 67 -0.09 2.94 -8.53
CA GLY A 67 -0.09 1.48 -8.66
C GLY A 67 0.14 0.98 -10.09
N VAL A 68 -0.23 1.77 -11.11
CA VAL A 68 0.07 1.48 -12.52
C VAL A 68 1.53 1.86 -12.88
N ALA A 69 2.11 2.84 -12.21
CA ALA A 69 3.47 3.31 -12.47
C ALA A 69 4.57 2.49 -11.75
N ALA A 70 4.20 1.75 -10.71
CA ALA A 70 5.10 0.89 -9.91
C ALA A 70 5.19 -0.53 -10.47
#